data_AF-A0A942DRQ1-F1
#
_entry.id   AF-A0A942DRQ1-F1
#
_cell.length_a   1.000
_cell.length_b   1.000
_cell.length_c   1.000
_cell.angle_alpha   90.00
_cell.angle_beta   90.00
_cell.angle_gamma   90.00
#
_symmetry.space_group_name_H-M   'P 1'
#
loop_
_entity.id
_entity.type
_entity.pdbx_description
1 polymer ?
#
loop_
_entity_poly.entity_id
_entity_poly.type
_entity_poly.pdbx_seq_one_letter_code
_entity_poly.pdbx_strand_id
1 'polypeptide(L)'
;MKTVLSLASVLVLLVSCAHKSAVSERTPAQTQQVALPLKPEEITVWSLQTLAQSGRLDILNDLFNNYGLPITQLPTGYAAGTGARVFDLGTPLFAKLLDDLTGANWRGKIFYPSENPVKSMGLNRIKQTLVLKTAITPMASFVTEIHPKHPLVPDAKSAVVTLNYAKPVTKNYWQELALTQIEVYDVMVPVQGKYGPIFIGKTWLGSYAKDRSFRTKDPNQLIAWFFLDFNAEALAVQQREHWDGAKENVVQVLPRMTEKSMPVMPPVQ
;
A
#
# COMPACT_ATOMS: atom_id res chain seq x y z
N MET A 1 -15.56 -71.15 19.49
CA MET A 1 -16.37 -71.64 20.63
C MET A 1 -16.96 -70.44 21.33
N LYS A 2 -18.30 -70.42 21.41
CA LYS A 2 -19.21 -69.82 22.41
C LYS A 2 -18.96 -68.38 22.87
N THR A 3 -19.78 -67.40 22.46
CA THR A 3 -20.99 -66.84 23.17
C THR A 3 -20.69 -66.37 24.60
N VAL A 4 -21.13 -65.19 25.04
CA VAL A 4 -22.52 -64.91 25.45
C VAL A 4 -22.87 -63.40 25.40
N LEU A 5 -24.02 -63.11 24.79
CA LEU A 5 -24.88 -61.92 24.88
C LEU A 5 -25.55 -61.79 26.25
N SER A 6 -25.91 -60.56 26.68
CA SER A 6 -27.27 -60.20 27.18
C SER A 6 -27.27 -58.70 27.54
N LEU A 7 -28.06 -57.81 26.90
CA LEU A 7 -29.48 -57.49 27.14
C LEU A 7 -29.77 -57.22 28.64
N ALA A 8 -30.45 -56.16 29.09
CA ALA A 8 -31.50 -55.29 28.55
C ALA A 8 -31.52 -53.98 29.41
N SER A 9 -32.28 -52.90 29.22
CA SER A 9 -33.68 -52.73 28.82
C SER A 9 -34.00 -51.28 28.45
N VAL A 10 -35.03 -51.19 27.61
CA VAL A 10 -35.84 -50.08 27.11
C VAL A 10 -36.32 -49.08 28.18
N LEU A 11 -36.35 -47.77 27.84
CA LEU A 11 -37.52 -46.93 28.13
C LEU A 11 -37.67 -45.79 27.12
N VAL A 12 -38.75 -45.88 26.34
CA VAL A 12 -39.30 -44.82 25.48
C VAL A 12 -40.13 -43.90 26.36
N LEU A 13 -39.91 -42.59 26.27
CA LEU A 13 -40.89 -41.58 26.67
C LEU A 13 -40.91 -40.46 25.63
N LEU A 14 -41.92 -40.54 24.76
CA LEU A 14 -42.42 -39.46 23.94
C LEU A 14 -43.07 -38.42 24.86
N VAL A 15 -42.58 -37.19 24.84
CA VAL A 15 -43.40 -36.03 25.24
C VAL A 15 -43.34 -35.03 24.10
N SER A 16 -44.45 -35.01 23.36
CA SER A 16 -44.78 -33.96 22.41
C SER A 16 -45.20 -32.72 23.19
N CYS A 17 -44.51 -31.60 22.97
CA CYS A 17 -44.99 -30.27 23.32
C CYS A 17 -44.69 -29.35 22.13
N ALA A 18 -45.68 -29.17 21.27
CA ALA A 18 -45.72 -28.09 20.31
C ALA A 18 -45.80 -26.77 21.07
N HIS A 19 -44.84 -25.85 20.90
CA HIS A 19 -45.01 -24.43 21.24
C HIS A 19 -44.22 -23.53 20.27
N LYS A 20 -44.99 -22.84 19.43
CA LYS A 20 -44.77 -21.54 18.76
C LYS A 20 -43.36 -21.22 18.26
N SER A 21 -43.19 -21.30 16.94
CA SER A 21 -42.16 -20.54 16.21
C SER A 21 -42.35 -19.04 16.50
N ALA A 22 -41.45 -18.46 17.29
CA ALA A 22 -41.29 -17.01 17.34
C ALA A 22 -40.67 -16.57 16.01
N VAL A 23 -41.42 -15.80 15.24
CA VAL A 23 -40.88 -15.02 14.13
C VAL A 23 -39.90 -14.02 14.75
N SER A 24 -38.60 -14.30 14.61
CA SER A 24 -37.56 -13.33 14.92
C SER A 24 -37.70 -12.21 13.89
N GLU A 25 -38.26 -11.07 14.30
CA GLU A 25 -38.10 -9.82 13.57
C GLU A 25 -36.61 -9.65 13.31
N ARG A 26 -36.23 -9.66 12.03
CA ARG A 26 -34.88 -9.25 11.62
C ARG A 26 -34.82 -7.75 11.89
N THR A 27 -34.23 -7.39 13.01
CA THR A 27 -33.72 -6.04 13.23
C THR A 27 -32.85 -5.69 12.02
N PRO A 28 -33.05 -4.52 11.38
CA PRO A 28 -32.14 -4.08 10.32
C PRO A 28 -30.74 -4.11 10.89
N ALA A 29 -29.80 -4.75 10.18
CA ALA A 29 -28.40 -4.75 10.54
C ALA A 29 -27.98 -3.29 10.72
N GLN A 30 -27.79 -2.87 11.98
CA GLN A 30 -27.09 -1.64 12.26
C GLN A 30 -25.72 -1.82 11.63
N THR A 31 -25.43 -1.01 10.62
CA THR A 31 -24.09 -0.82 10.10
C THR A 31 -23.26 -0.38 11.30
N GLN A 32 -22.61 -1.34 11.97
CA GLN A 32 -21.60 -1.04 12.96
C GLN A 32 -20.54 -0.26 12.19
N GLN A 33 -20.50 1.06 12.41
CA GLN A 33 -19.31 1.83 12.19
C GLN A 33 -18.27 1.17 13.10
N VAL A 34 -17.44 0.30 12.51
CA VAL A 34 -16.28 -0.27 13.17
C VAL A 34 -15.44 0.93 13.56
N ALA A 35 -15.48 1.30 14.85
CA ALA A 35 -14.71 2.42 15.34
C ALA A 35 -13.25 2.19 14.95
N LEU A 36 -12.68 3.16 14.26
CA LEU A 36 -11.28 3.14 13.86
C LEU A 36 -10.43 2.81 15.11
N PRO A 37 -9.64 1.74 15.10
CA PRO A 37 -8.84 1.38 16.28
C PRO A 37 -7.72 2.39 16.56
N LEU A 38 -7.49 3.34 15.65
CA LEU A 38 -6.53 4.43 15.80
C LEU A 38 -7.21 5.78 15.59
N LYS A 39 -6.89 6.72 16.47
CA LYS A 39 -7.26 8.12 16.27
C LYS A 39 -6.31 8.79 15.26
N PRO A 40 -6.75 9.82 14.52
CA PRO A 40 -5.90 10.56 13.59
C PRO A 40 -4.51 10.93 14.12
N GLU A 41 -4.43 11.40 15.37
CA GLU A 41 -3.19 11.80 16.04
C GLU A 41 -2.19 10.66 16.26
N GLU A 42 -2.63 9.41 16.17
CA GLU A 42 -1.82 8.20 16.30
C GLU A 42 -1.35 7.66 14.93
N ILE A 43 -1.92 8.17 13.83
CA ILE A 43 -1.64 7.72 12.47
C ILE A 43 -0.48 8.53 11.89
N THR A 44 0.66 7.87 11.73
CA THR A 44 1.90 8.36 11.10
C THR A 44 2.44 7.25 10.20
N VAL A 45 3.34 7.53 9.24
CA VAL A 45 3.86 6.45 8.38
C VAL A 45 4.61 5.35 9.15
N TRP A 46 5.13 5.68 10.33
CA TRP A 46 5.88 4.78 11.22
C TRP A 46 4.97 3.91 12.08
N SER A 47 3.88 4.47 12.61
CA SER A 47 2.87 3.65 13.29
C SER A 47 2.18 2.70 12.32
N LEU A 48 1.92 3.15 11.09
CA LEU A 48 1.41 2.30 10.00
C LEU A 48 2.41 1.19 9.60
N GLN A 49 3.70 1.51 9.52
CA GLN A 49 4.74 0.49 9.32
C GLN A 49 4.73 -0.55 10.43
N THR A 50 4.60 -0.12 11.69
CA THR A 50 4.55 -1.01 12.85
C THR A 50 3.34 -1.94 12.79
N LEU A 51 2.16 -1.43 12.35
CA LEU A 51 0.99 -2.26 12.12
C LEU A 51 1.24 -3.32 11.04
N ALA A 52 1.86 -2.93 9.92
CA ALA A 52 2.16 -3.87 8.84
C ALA A 52 3.13 -4.96 9.30
N GLN A 53 4.21 -4.57 10.00
CA GLN A 53 5.22 -5.50 10.51
C GLN A 53 4.69 -6.43 11.61
N SER A 54 3.70 -5.98 12.38
CA SER A 54 3.02 -6.79 13.40
C SER A 54 1.87 -7.64 12.86
N GLY A 55 1.65 -7.66 11.53
CA GLY A 55 0.61 -8.45 10.89
C GLY A 55 -0.81 -7.92 11.12
N ARG A 56 -0.97 -6.68 11.60
CA ARG A 56 -2.27 -6.00 11.80
C ARG A 56 -2.83 -5.46 10.49
N LEU A 57 -2.88 -6.33 9.48
CA LEU A 57 -3.32 -6.00 8.12
C LEU A 57 -4.84 -5.77 8.04
N ASP A 58 -5.60 -6.27 9.02
CA ASP A 58 -7.01 -5.97 9.23
C ASP A 58 -7.25 -4.46 9.35
N ILE A 59 -6.48 -3.80 10.21
CA ILE A 59 -6.57 -2.34 10.43
C ILE A 59 -6.18 -1.58 9.16
N LEU A 60 -5.09 -1.97 8.51
CA LEU A 60 -4.60 -1.30 7.30
C LEU A 60 -5.59 -1.42 6.14
N ASN A 61 -6.22 -2.60 5.99
CA ASN A 61 -7.27 -2.80 4.99
C ASN A 61 -8.51 -1.97 5.29
N ASP A 62 -8.92 -1.87 6.56
CA ASP A 62 -10.05 -1.04 6.94
C ASP A 62 -9.79 0.44 6.64
N LEU A 63 -8.64 0.96 7.06
CA LEU A 63 -8.17 2.31 6.72
C LEU A 63 -8.18 2.55 5.20
N PHE A 64 -7.59 1.63 4.43
CA PHE A 64 -7.49 1.75 2.97
C PHE A 64 -8.87 1.71 2.29
N ASN A 65 -9.73 0.79 2.68
CA ASN A 65 -10.98 0.56 1.96
C ASN A 65 -12.10 1.52 2.39
N ASN A 66 -12.14 1.92 3.66
CA ASN A 66 -13.29 2.58 4.26
C ASN A 66 -13.06 4.03 4.67
N TYR A 67 -11.79 4.46 4.86
CA TYR A 67 -11.46 5.79 5.41
C TYR A 67 -10.69 6.68 4.44
N GLY A 68 -10.68 6.32 3.15
CA GLY A 68 -10.10 7.13 2.11
C GLY A 68 -10.75 8.51 2.03
N LEU A 69 -9.94 9.56 2.09
CA LEU A 69 -10.36 10.94 1.91
C LEU A 69 -10.65 11.23 0.43
N PRO A 70 -11.57 12.16 0.13
CA PRO A 70 -11.74 12.66 -1.23
C PRO A 70 -10.44 13.27 -1.76
N ILE A 71 -10.08 12.93 -3.00
CA ILE A 71 -8.90 13.49 -3.67
C ILE A 71 -9.26 13.92 -5.08
N THR A 72 -8.99 15.20 -5.37
CA THR A 72 -9.24 15.83 -6.68
C THR A 72 -7.95 16.35 -7.31
N GLN A 73 -6.86 16.40 -6.53
CA GLN A 73 -5.54 16.81 -6.96
C GLN A 73 -4.45 15.92 -6.36
N LEU A 74 -3.43 15.62 -7.14
CA LEU A 74 -2.27 14.87 -6.66
C LEU A 74 -1.45 15.71 -5.65
N PRO A 75 -0.84 15.06 -4.64
CA PRO A 75 0.12 15.76 -3.78
C PRO A 75 1.33 16.18 -4.61
N THR A 76 2.03 17.24 -4.16
CA THR A 76 3.25 17.73 -4.79
C THR A 76 4.33 17.90 -3.75
N GLY A 77 5.60 17.75 -4.15
CA GLY A 77 6.72 17.88 -3.25
C GLY A 77 7.28 16.54 -2.77
N TYR A 78 8.06 16.62 -1.71
CA TYR A 78 8.73 15.49 -1.09
C TYR A 78 7.79 14.84 -0.08
N ALA A 79 7.74 13.51 -0.08
CA ALA A 79 7.05 12.75 0.94
C ALA A 79 8.06 12.00 1.79
N ALA A 80 7.94 12.11 3.12
CA ALA A 80 8.46 11.09 4.01
C ALA A 80 7.80 9.76 3.64
N GLY A 81 8.54 8.67 3.75
CA GLY A 81 7.99 7.37 3.40
C GLY A 81 8.74 6.21 4.02
N THR A 82 7.99 5.13 4.20
CA THR A 82 8.45 3.86 4.74
C THR A 82 7.55 2.74 4.26
N GLY A 83 8.05 1.51 4.26
CA GLY A 83 7.35 0.34 3.73
C GLY A 83 7.50 -0.89 4.62
N ALA A 84 6.62 -1.86 4.38
CA ALA A 84 6.64 -3.15 5.05
C ALA A 84 6.26 -4.23 4.04
N ARG A 85 7.15 -5.22 3.89
CA ARG A 85 6.87 -6.42 3.11
C ARG A 85 5.82 -7.26 3.84
N VAL A 86 4.88 -7.81 3.07
CA VAL A 86 3.81 -8.66 3.63
C VAL A 86 3.78 -10.08 3.08
N PHE A 87 4.62 -10.41 2.10
CA PHE A 87 4.75 -11.77 1.58
C PHE A 87 6.20 -12.23 1.43
N ASP A 88 6.41 -13.52 1.70
CA ASP A 88 7.61 -14.24 1.30
C ASP A 88 7.52 -14.61 -0.17
N LEU A 89 8.20 -13.83 -1.01
CA LEU A 89 8.43 -14.21 -2.39
C LEU A 89 9.31 -15.44 -2.35
N GLY A 90 8.83 -16.57 -2.87
CA GLY A 90 9.42 -17.91 -2.76
C GLY A 90 10.85 -18.09 -3.31
N THR A 91 11.57 -17.02 -3.57
CA THR A 91 12.95 -16.96 -4.00
C THR A 91 13.75 -16.02 -3.07
N PRO A 92 14.69 -16.55 -2.26
CA PRO A 92 15.45 -15.77 -1.28
C PRO A 92 16.18 -14.54 -1.85
N LEU A 93 16.61 -14.62 -3.11
CA LEU A 93 17.29 -13.52 -3.79
C LEU A 93 16.36 -12.34 -4.06
N PHE A 94 15.12 -12.60 -4.48
CA PHE A 94 14.13 -11.54 -4.76
C PHE A 94 13.59 -10.93 -3.47
N ALA A 95 13.36 -11.76 -2.45
CA ALA A 95 12.99 -11.28 -1.12
C ALA A 95 14.05 -10.33 -0.57
N LYS A 96 15.33 -10.70 -0.64
CA LYS A 96 16.44 -9.86 -0.22
C LYS A 96 16.53 -8.56 -1.01
N LEU A 97 16.37 -8.61 -2.34
CA LEU A 97 16.43 -7.41 -3.18
C LEU A 97 15.32 -6.41 -2.86
N LEU A 98 14.10 -6.90 -2.62
CA LEU A 98 12.98 -6.05 -2.22
C LEU A 98 13.10 -5.55 -0.79
N ASP A 99 13.63 -6.35 0.14
CA ASP A 99 13.91 -5.90 1.51
C ASP A 99 14.98 -4.79 1.51
N ASP A 100 16.05 -4.96 0.71
CA ASP A 100 17.11 -3.98 0.50
C ASP A 100 16.58 -2.68 -0.13
N LEU A 101 15.59 -2.78 -1.05
CA LEU A 101 14.98 -1.62 -1.72
C LEU A 101 13.93 -0.92 -0.84
N THR A 102 13.00 -1.65 -0.23
CA THR A 102 11.83 -1.10 0.49
C THR A 102 12.14 -0.74 1.94
N GLY A 103 13.03 -1.47 2.61
CA GLY A 103 13.31 -1.32 4.04
C GLY A 103 14.52 -0.43 4.34
N ALA A 104 15.69 -0.76 3.80
CA ALA A 104 16.94 -0.10 4.21
C ALA A 104 17.21 1.23 3.47
N ASN A 105 16.82 1.36 2.21
CA ASN A 105 17.30 2.46 1.34
C ASN A 105 16.23 3.44 0.87
N TRP A 106 14.97 3.03 0.82
CA TRP A 106 13.89 3.91 0.38
C TRP A 106 13.53 4.92 1.47
N ARG A 107 13.30 6.17 1.06
CA ARG A 107 13.01 7.31 1.94
C ARG A 107 11.78 8.09 1.48
N GLY A 108 10.90 7.44 0.73
CA GLY A 108 9.68 8.05 0.20
C GLY A 108 9.82 8.47 -1.25
N LYS A 109 9.02 9.45 -1.67
CA LYS A 109 8.88 9.82 -3.08
C LYS A 109 8.90 11.33 -3.26
N ILE A 110 9.08 11.76 -4.49
CA ILE A 110 8.91 13.14 -4.95
C ILE A 110 7.81 13.13 -5.98
N PHE A 111 6.82 13.99 -5.83
CA PHE A 111 5.75 14.20 -6.80
C PHE A 111 5.94 15.57 -7.45
N TYR A 112 6.06 15.61 -8.77
CA TYR A 112 6.23 16.85 -9.50
C TYR A 112 4.90 17.61 -9.61
N PRO A 113 4.91 18.95 -9.61
CA PRO A 113 3.73 19.73 -9.92
C PRO A 113 3.33 19.50 -11.38
N SER A 114 2.02 19.48 -11.67
CA SER A 114 1.47 19.24 -13.00
C SER A 114 0.42 20.28 -13.36
N GLU A 115 0.25 20.56 -14.64
CA GLU A 115 -0.91 21.31 -15.16
C GLU A 115 -2.19 20.47 -15.14
N ASN A 116 -2.05 19.14 -15.19
CA ASN A 116 -3.16 18.22 -15.03
C ASN A 116 -3.31 17.87 -13.53
N PRO A 117 -4.43 18.23 -12.88
CA PRO A 117 -4.59 18.00 -11.44
C PRO A 117 -4.65 16.51 -11.07
N VAL A 118 -5.08 15.65 -11.99
CA VAL A 118 -5.28 14.22 -11.75
C VAL A 118 -4.16 13.35 -12.30
N LYS A 119 -3.16 13.91 -12.98
CA LYS A 119 -2.05 13.16 -13.60
C LYS A 119 -0.73 13.89 -13.44
N SER A 120 0.29 13.20 -12.95
CA SER A 120 1.64 13.75 -12.80
C SER A 120 2.71 12.66 -12.93
N MET A 121 3.94 12.99 -12.55
CA MET A 121 5.08 12.11 -12.48
C MET A 121 5.77 12.26 -11.13
N GLY A 122 6.60 11.27 -10.80
CA GLY A 122 7.46 11.35 -9.64
C GLY A 122 8.66 10.43 -9.71
N LEU A 123 9.46 10.48 -8.65
CA LEU A 123 10.66 9.67 -8.46
C LEU A 123 10.66 9.09 -7.04
N ASN A 124 11.20 7.89 -6.88
CA ASN A 124 11.54 7.37 -5.58
C ASN A 124 12.78 8.09 -5.02
N ARG A 125 12.79 8.33 -3.72
CA ARG A 125 13.94 8.84 -2.98
C ARG A 125 14.66 7.62 -2.40
N ILE A 126 15.83 7.29 -2.96
CA ILE A 126 16.57 6.08 -2.58
C ILE A 126 18.00 6.44 -2.23
N LYS A 127 18.57 5.80 -1.20
CA LYS A 127 20.00 5.87 -0.93
C LYS A 127 20.82 5.33 -2.11
N GLN A 128 21.87 6.05 -2.49
CA GLN A 128 22.79 5.66 -3.56
C GLN A 128 23.47 4.30 -3.33
N THR A 129 23.73 3.90 -2.09
CA THR A 129 24.29 2.59 -1.75
C THR A 129 23.65 1.99 -0.50
N LEU A 130 23.82 0.67 -0.33
CA LEU A 130 23.42 -0.10 0.85
C LEU A 130 24.31 0.14 2.09
N VAL A 131 25.43 0.85 1.95
CA VAL A 131 26.39 1.14 3.04
C VAL A 131 26.06 2.50 3.70
N LEU A 132 26.53 2.72 4.93
CA LEU A 132 26.21 3.91 5.75
C LEU A 132 26.74 5.23 5.13
N LYS A 133 25.92 6.29 5.28
CA LYS A 133 26.16 7.71 4.93
C LYS A 133 26.34 8.06 3.44
N THR A 134 25.65 7.37 2.53
CA THR A 134 25.53 7.85 1.14
C THR A 134 24.30 8.71 0.93
N ALA A 135 24.36 9.60 -0.05
CA ALA A 135 23.28 10.51 -0.32
C ALA A 135 21.98 9.82 -0.76
N ILE A 136 20.86 10.47 -0.47
CA ILE A 136 19.55 10.15 -1.03
C ILE A 136 19.44 10.88 -2.36
N THR A 137 19.09 10.17 -3.42
CA THR A 137 18.89 10.74 -4.75
C THR A 137 17.55 10.30 -5.33
N PRO A 138 16.90 11.15 -6.14
CA PRO A 138 15.76 10.73 -6.94
C PRO A 138 16.17 9.62 -7.93
N MET A 139 15.39 8.55 -8.01
CA MET A 139 15.56 7.39 -8.89
C MET A 139 14.20 6.81 -9.29
N ALA A 140 14.16 5.89 -10.26
CA ALA A 140 13.01 5.04 -10.57
C ALA A 140 11.69 5.82 -10.75
N SER A 141 11.52 6.38 -11.94
CA SER A 141 10.35 7.21 -12.24
C SER A 141 9.05 6.43 -12.30
N PHE A 142 7.99 7.13 -11.93
CA PHE A 142 6.64 6.68 -12.09
C PHE A 142 5.76 7.78 -12.66
N VAL A 143 4.75 7.37 -13.40
CA VAL A 143 3.59 8.21 -13.70
C VAL A 143 2.55 7.93 -12.64
N THR A 144 1.86 8.97 -12.19
CA THR A 144 0.84 8.86 -11.16
C THR A 144 -0.47 9.47 -11.61
N GLU A 145 -1.58 8.84 -11.25
CA GLU A 145 -2.91 9.24 -11.71
C GLU A 145 -3.99 8.95 -10.68
N ILE A 146 -4.99 9.83 -10.60
CA ILE A 146 -6.18 9.63 -9.77
C ILE A 146 -7.22 8.86 -10.57
N HIS A 147 -7.71 7.77 -10.00
CA HIS A 147 -8.78 6.97 -10.56
C HIS A 147 -9.97 6.89 -9.59
N PRO A 148 -11.22 7.08 -10.05
CA PRO A 148 -12.39 6.91 -9.19
C PRO A 148 -12.53 5.50 -8.60
N LYS A 149 -12.07 4.48 -9.34
CA LYS A 149 -12.05 3.06 -8.97
C LYS A 149 -10.88 2.37 -9.67
N HIS A 150 -10.42 1.26 -9.12
CA HIS A 150 -9.35 0.47 -9.72
C HIS A 150 -9.54 -1.04 -9.49
N PRO A 151 -9.32 -1.91 -10.50
CA PRO A 151 -9.61 -3.35 -10.41
C PRO A 151 -8.77 -4.10 -9.37
N LEU A 152 -7.56 -3.62 -9.03
CA LEU A 152 -6.74 -4.22 -7.97
C LEU A 152 -7.28 -3.98 -6.55
N VAL A 153 -8.16 -3.00 -6.38
CA VAL A 153 -8.74 -2.62 -5.08
C VAL A 153 -10.24 -2.33 -5.22
N PRO A 154 -11.04 -3.35 -5.59
CA PRO A 154 -12.46 -3.16 -5.89
C PRO A 154 -13.25 -2.62 -4.67
N ASP A 155 -12.80 -2.97 -3.47
CA ASP A 155 -13.43 -2.62 -2.20
C ASP A 155 -13.13 -1.19 -1.72
N ALA A 156 -12.18 -0.48 -2.36
CA ALA A 156 -11.86 0.89 -1.98
C ALA A 156 -13.06 1.80 -2.26
N LYS A 157 -13.60 2.45 -1.21
CA LYS A 157 -14.78 3.32 -1.34
C LYS A 157 -14.46 4.71 -1.90
N SER A 158 -13.22 5.18 -1.75
CA SER A 158 -12.74 6.45 -2.29
C SER A 158 -12.11 6.29 -3.67
N ALA A 159 -11.86 7.42 -4.34
CA ALA A 159 -10.89 7.46 -5.42
C ALA A 159 -9.50 7.01 -4.90
N VAL A 160 -8.70 6.48 -5.81
CA VAL A 160 -7.36 5.95 -5.52
C VAL A 160 -6.33 6.67 -6.39
N VAL A 161 -5.09 6.69 -5.94
CA VAL A 161 -3.96 7.16 -6.71
C VAL A 161 -3.12 5.96 -7.12
N THR A 162 -2.81 5.85 -8.40
CA THR A 162 -1.94 4.80 -8.91
C THR A 162 -0.55 5.35 -9.18
N LEU A 163 0.47 4.49 -9.08
CA LEU A 163 1.81 4.80 -9.59
C LEU A 163 2.25 3.65 -10.50
N ASN A 164 2.56 4.01 -11.74
CA ASN A 164 3.04 3.13 -12.78
C ASN A 164 4.51 3.44 -13.08
N TYR A 165 5.40 2.50 -12.80
CA TYR A 165 6.84 2.68 -12.97
C TYR A 165 7.23 2.62 -14.44
N ALA A 166 7.41 3.80 -15.03
CA ALA A 166 7.39 3.96 -16.48
C ALA A 166 8.76 3.86 -17.15
N LYS A 167 9.87 3.87 -16.38
CA LYS A 167 11.26 3.57 -16.77
C LYS A 167 12.24 4.04 -15.66
N PRO A 168 13.41 3.40 -15.53
CA PRO A 168 14.58 4.02 -14.90
C PRO A 168 14.88 5.39 -15.51
N VAL A 169 15.21 6.37 -14.68
CA VAL A 169 15.59 7.74 -15.11
C VAL A 169 17.04 8.06 -14.74
N THR A 170 17.64 7.39 -13.76
CA THR A 170 19.03 7.64 -13.38
C THR A 170 20.03 6.69 -14.06
N LYS A 171 21.26 7.18 -14.26
CA LYS A 171 22.32 6.39 -14.90
C LYS A 171 23.07 5.59 -13.84
N ASN A 172 23.17 4.27 -14.04
CA ASN A 172 24.15 3.36 -13.42
C ASN A 172 24.03 3.07 -11.91
N TYR A 173 22.90 3.33 -11.24
CA TYR A 173 22.70 2.85 -9.86
C TYR A 173 22.19 1.40 -9.85
N TRP A 174 22.84 0.54 -9.07
CA TRP A 174 22.46 -0.88 -8.96
C TRP A 174 21.02 -1.09 -8.48
N GLN A 175 20.53 -0.22 -7.59
CA GLN A 175 19.15 -0.24 -7.09
C GLN A 175 18.13 -0.01 -8.20
N GLU A 176 18.45 0.83 -9.18
CA GLU A 176 17.55 1.09 -10.29
C GLU A 176 17.61 -0.03 -11.33
N LEU A 177 18.79 -0.62 -11.56
CA LEU A 177 18.93 -1.85 -12.35
C LEU A 177 18.12 -3.00 -11.72
N ALA A 178 18.16 -3.15 -10.40
CA ALA A 178 17.33 -4.11 -9.69
C ALA A 178 15.83 -3.87 -9.94
N LEU A 179 15.38 -2.61 -9.94
CA LEU A 179 14.01 -2.24 -10.26
C LEU A 179 13.63 -2.49 -11.72
N THR A 180 14.58 -2.66 -12.65
CA THR A 180 14.24 -3.12 -14.02
C THR A 180 13.88 -4.60 -14.09
N GLN A 181 14.27 -5.38 -13.09
CA GLN A 181 13.96 -6.82 -13.04
C GLN A 181 12.67 -7.11 -12.28
N ILE A 182 12.13 -6.11 -11.58
CA ILE A 182 10.93 -6.25 -10.75
C ILE A 182 9.90 -5.23 -11.21
N GLU A 183 8.89 -5.72 -11.91
CA GLU A 183 7.78 -4.92 -12.37
C GLU A 183 6.69 -4.89 -11.28
N VAL A 184 6.44 -3.70 -10.74
CA VAL A 184 5.48 -3.47 -9.67
C VAL A 184 4.47 -2.40 -10.05
N TYR A 185 3.31 -2.43 -9.39
CA TYR A 185 2.28 -1.42 -9.53
C TYR A 185 1.77 -1.01 -8.16
N ASP A 186 1.74 0.30 -7.92
CA ASP A 186 1.30 0.83 -6.63
C ASP A 186 -0.11 1.42 -6.74
N VAL A 187 -0.92 1.17 -5.72
CA VAL A 187 -2.20 1.85 -5.51
C VAL A 187 -2.24 2.38 -4.09
N MET A 188 -2.61 3.64 -3.92
CA MET A 188 -2.69 4.28 -2.62
C MET A 188 -3.96 5.11 -2.45
N VAL A 189 -4.36 5.31 -1.20
CA VAL A 189 -5.44 6.20 -0.80
C VAL A 189 -4.95 7.17 0.27
N PRO A 190 -5.36 8.43 0.26
CA PRO A 190 -5.12 9.33 1.38
C PRO A 190 -6.09 9.00 2.51
N VAL A 191 -5.60 8.96 3.74
CA VAL A 191 -6.40 8.88 4.97
C VAL A 191 -6.02 10.03 5.90
N GLN A 192 -6.87 10.36 6.87
CA GLN A 192 -6.53 11.37 7.85
C GLN A 192 -5.41 10.84 8.78
N GLY A 193 -4.29 11.56 8.85
CA GLY A 193 -3.19 11.31 9.77
C GLY A 193 -2.94 12.45 10.74
N LYS A 194 -1.87 12.31 11.53
CA LYS A 194 -1.50 13.22 12.62
C LYS A 194 -1.20 14.64 12.16
N TYR A 195 -0.48 14.78 11.06
CA TYR A 195 -0.03 16.08 10.53
C TYR A 195 -0.89 16.58 9.37
N GLY A 196 -1.87 15.79 8.94
CA GLY A 196 -2.63 16.00 7.72
C GLY A 196 -2.87 14.67 7.00
N PRO A 197 -3.28 14.70 5.72
CA PRO A 197 -3.46 13.49 4.93
C PRO A 197 -2.16 12.67 4.80
N ILE A 198 -2.28 11.36 5.02
CA ILE A 198 -1.22 10.36 4.82
C ILE A 198 -1.70 9.36 3.78
N PHE A 199 -0.84 8.98 2.85
CA PHE A 199 -1.18 7.98 1.85
C PHE A 199 -0.81 6.58 2.34
N ILE A 200 -1.79 5.69 2.35
CA ILE A 200 -1.63 4.26 2.58
C ILE A 200 -1.63 3.58 1.23
N GLY A 201 -0.55 2.88 0.93
CA GLY A 201 -0.28 2.27 -0.34
C GLY A 201 -0.09 0.76 -0.26
N LYS A 202 -0.45 0.11 -1.35
CA LYS A 202 -0.30 -1.32 -1.62
C LYS A 202 0.49 -1.48 -2.90
N THR A 203 1.44 -2.42 -2.92
CA THR A 203 2.30 -2.71 -4.08
C THR A 203 2.04 -4.13 -4.57
N TRP A 204 1.68 -4.27 -5.84
CA TRP A 204 1.50 -5.56 -6.51
C TRP A 204 2.71 -5.90 -7.36
N LEU A 205 3.09 -7.18 -7.34
CA LEU A 205 4.02 -7.74 -8.31
C LEU A 205 3.26 -8.15 -9.57
N GLY A 206 3.88 -7.95 -10.74
CA GLY A 206 3.28 -8.37 -11.99
C GLY A 206 4.24 -8.26 -13.16
N SER A 207 3.69 -7.89 -14.31
CA SER A 207 4.42 -7.65 -15.52
C SER A 207 3.77 -6.57 -16.38
N TYR A 208 4.54 -5.87 -17.20
CA TYR A 208 4.03 -4.92 -18.17
C TYR A 208 3.95 -5.54 -19.56
N ALA A 209 2.78 -5.45 -20.19
CA ALA A 209 2.63 -5.83 -21.59
C ALA A 209 3.30 -4.80 -22.51
N LYS A 210 3.38 -5.09 -23.82
CA LYS A 210 4.01 -4.19 -24.82
C LYS A 210 3.33 -2.84 -24.92
N ASP A 211 2.02 -2.79 -24.66
CA ASP A 211 1.24 -1.55 -24.57
C ASP A 211 1.47 -0.80 -23.25
N ARG A 212 2.31 -1.35 -22.36
CA ARG A 212 2.62 -0.92 -20.98
C ARG A 212 1.45 -1.09 -19.98
N SER A 213 0.41 -1.84 -20.34
CA SER A 213 -0.62 -2.24 -19.36
C SER A 213 0.00 -3.14 -18.30
N PHE A 214 -0.26 -2.84 -17.02
CA PHE A 214 0.16 -3.72 -15.93
C PHE A 214 -0.75 -4.94 -15.88
N ARG A 215 -0.15 -6.11 -15.69
CA ARG A 215 -0.82 -7.40 -15.54
C ARG A 215 -0.24 -8.13 -14.34
N THR A 216 -1.09 -8.53 -13.41
CA THR A 216 -0.69 -9.47 -12.36
C THR A 216 -1.30 -10.83 -12.64
N LYS A 217 -0.56 -11.91 -12.35
CA LYS A 217 -1.05 -13.29 -12.55
C LYS A 217 -2.05 -13.70 -11.47
N ASP A 218 -2.01 -13.04 -10.32
CA ASP A 218 -2.92 -13.27 -9.20
C ASP A 218 -3.09 -11.96 -8.43
N PRO A 219 -4.32 -11.41 -8.32
CA PRO A 219 -4.58 -10.16 -7.60
C PRO A 219 -4.22 -10.23 -6.11
N ASN A 220 -4.02 -11.43 -5.55
CA ASN A 220 -3.53 -11.63 -4.18
C ASN A 220 -2.01 -11.48 -4.06
N GLN A 221 -1.27 -11.23 -5.16
CA GLN A 221 0.18 -10.95 -5.14
C GLN A 221 0.50 -9.52 -4.68
N LEU A 222 -0.12 -9.11 -3.59
CA LEU A 222 0.33 -7.96 -2.81
C LEU A 222 1.69 -8.32 -2.20
N ILE A 223 2.73 -7.53 -2.45
CA ILE A 223 4.07 -7.83 -1.93
C ILE A 223 4.50 -6.89 -0.82
N ALA A 224 3.96 -5.68 -0.79
CA ALA A 224 4.28 -4.70 0.22
C ALA A 224 3.12 -3.75 0.50
N TRP A 225 3.14 -3.20 1.70
CA TRP A 225 2.52 -1.94 2.02
C TRP A 225 3.57 -0.84 2.02
N PHE A 226 3.16 0.34 1.60
CA PHE A 226 3.99 1.53 1.67
C PHE A 226 3.17 2.71 2.17
N PHE A 227 3.85 3.68 2.75
CA PHE A 227 3.20 4.79 3.43
C PHE A 227 3.93 6.08 3.06
N LEU A 228 3.18 7.13 2.73
CA LEU A 228 3.74 8.43 2.34
C LEU A 228 3.07 9.57 3.10
N ASP A 229 3.87 10.50 3.58
CA ASP A 229 3.39 11.71 4.26
C ASP A 229 4.14 12.93 3.71
N PHE A 230 3.37 13.86 3.12
CA PHE A 230 3.88 15.07 2.48
C PHE A 230 3.95 16.27 3.44
N ASN A 231 3.55 16.09 4.71
CA ASN A 231 3.60 17.16 5.69
C ASN A 231 5.05 17.44 6.14
N ALA A 232 5.35 18.71 6.39
CA ALA A 232 6.70 19.15 6.72
C ALA A 232 7.23 18.52 8.01
N GLU A 233 6.34 18.30 8.98
CA GLU A 233 6.61 17.67 10.26
C GLU A 233 7.05 16.22 10.08
N ALA A 234 6.39 15.47 9.19
CA ALA A 234 6.74 14.08 8.89
C ALA A 234 8.11 13.99 8.22
N LEU A 235 8.42 14.91 7.30
CA LEU A 235 9.76 15.03 6.70
C LEU A 235 10.82 15.34 7.76
N ALA A 236 10.55 16.27 8.68
CA ALA A 236 11.47 16.63 9.76
C ALA A 236 11.73 15.44 10.71
N VAL A 237 10.69 14.67 11.05
CA VAL A 237 10.84 13.42 11.83
C VAL A 237 11.68 12.40 11.06
N GLN A 238 11.40 12.19 9.78
CA GLN A 238 12.18 11.28 8.94
C GLN A 238 13.66 11.65 8.95
N GLN A 239 13.96 12.94 8.78
CA GLN A 239 15.32 13.52 8.79
C GLN A 239 16.05 13.31 10.12
N ARG A 240 15.35 13.54 11.23
CA ARG A 240 15.94 13.52 12.56
C ARG A 240 16.14 12.11 13.10
N GLU A 241 15.17 11.23 12.88
CA GLU A 241 15.05 9.97 13.61
C GLU A 241 15.26 8.74 12.72
N HIS A 242 15.04 8.87 11.42
CA HIS A 242 15.02 7.74 10.48
C HIS A 242 16.03 7.88 9.34
N TRP A 243 16.84 8.94 9.36
CA TRP A 243 18.00 9.07 8.48
C TRP A 243 19.24 8.71 9.27
N ASP A 244 20.09 7.86 8.68
CA ASP A 244 21.39 7.47 9.19
C ASP A 244 22.45 8.59 9.05
N GLY A 245 22.00 9.85 9.00
CA GLY A 245 22.80 11.02 8.66
C GLY A 245 22.99 11.25 7.15
N ALA A 246 22.38 10.43 6.28
CA ALA A 246 22.33 10.66 4.84
C ALA A 246 21.65 11.99 4.50
N LYS A 247 22.17 12.72 3.51
CA LYS A 247 21.58 13.97 3.01
C LYS A 247 20.98 13.77 1.62
N GLU A 248 19.96 14.55 1.28
CA GLU A 248 19.51 14.63 -0.10
C GLU A 248 20.54 15.39 -0.92
N ASN A 249 21.01 14.78 -2.02
CA ASN A 249 21.99 15.44 -2.88
C ASN A 249 21.38 16.59 -3.70
N VAL A 250 20.05 16.68 -3.74
CA VAL A 250 19.35 17.56 -4.66
C VAL A 250 18.02 18.01 -4.04
N VAL A 251 17.97 19.22 -3.49
CA VAL A 251 16.71 19.98 -3.41
C VAL A 251 16.60 20.73 -4.73
N GLN A 252 16.16 20.03 -5.79
CA GLN A 252 15.90 20.69 -7.06
C GLN A 252 14.58 21.44 -6.94
N VAL A 253 14.53 22.65 -7.51
CA VAL A 253 13.25 23.25 -7.90
C VAL A 253 12.55 22.22 -8.78
N LEU A 254 11.37 21.78 -8.34
CA LEU A 254 10.64 20.72 -9.03
C LEU A 254 10.12 21.26 -10.36
N PRO A 255 10.60 20.77 -11.53
CA PRO A 255 10.06 21.19 -12.81
C PRO A 255 8.56 20.90 -12.87
N ARG A 256 7.82 21.83 -13.46
CA ARG A 256 6.39 21.64 -13.70
C ARG A 256 6.18 20.73 -14.90
N MET A 257 5.37 19.70 -14.72
CA MET A 257 4.97 18.78 -15.77
C MET A 257 3.86 19.41 -16.63
N THR A 258 4.09 19.42 -17.93
CA THR A 258 3.10 19.76 -18.96
C THR A 258 2.54 18.49 -19.60
N GLU A 259 1.37 18.57 -20.20
CA GLU A 259 0.74 17.43 -20.88
C GLU A 259 1.65 16.82 -21.96
N LYS A 260 2.40 17.64 -22.69
CA LYS A 260 3.38 17.19 -23.71
C LYS A 260 4.58 16.46 -23.12
N SER A 261 4.93 16.75 -21.88
CA SER A 261 6.05 16.11 -21.17
C SER A 261 5.65 14.88 -20.37
N MET A 262 4.35 14.61 -20.22
CA MET A 262 3.86 13.45 -19.47
C MET A 262 3.88 12.18 -20.34
N PRO A 263 4.44 11.07 -19.84
CA PRO A 263 4.29 9.78 -20.49
C PRO A 263 2.82 9.35 -20.48
N VAL A 264 2.33 8.86 -21.62
CA VAL A 264 0.99 8.28 -21.70
C VAL A 264 0.92 7.03 -20.80
N MET A 265 -0.04 7.00 -19.88
CA MET A 265 -0.37 5.81 -19.10
C MET A 265 -1.33 4.93 -19.89
N PRO A 266 -1.03 3.64 -20.07
CA PRO A 266 -1.99 2.69 -20.60
C PRO A 266 -2.92 2.19 -19.48
N PRO A 267 -4.09 1.66 -19.84
CA PRO A 267 -5.01 1.07 -18.88
C PRO A 267 -4.39 -0.16 -18.21
N VAL A 268 -4.81 -0.43 -16.96
CA VAL A 268 -4.59 -1.73 -16.31
C VAL A 268 -5.64 -2.71 -16.84
N GLN A 269 -5.21 -3.92 -17.21
CA GLN A 269 -6.07 -4.98 -17.75
C GLN A 269 -6.13 -6.17 -16.81
#